data_AF-A0A4V3JL82-F1
#
_entry.id   AF-A0A4V3JL82-F1
#
_cell.length_a   1.000
_cell.length_b   1.000
_cell.length_c   1.000
_cell.angle_alpha   90.00
_cell.angle_beta   90.00
_cell.angle_gamma   90.00
#
_symmetry.space_group_name_H-M   'P 1'
#
loop_
_entity.id
_entity.type
_entity.pdbx_description
1 polymer ?
#
loop_
_entity_poly.entity_id
_entity_poly.type
_entity_poly.pdbx_seq_one_letter_code
_entity_poly.pdbx_strand_id
1 'polypeptide(L)'
;MKSKPFLYYPVVLFLFIFLVDKIFLLPVFHHDFLQAGNSVFYYQRKVLADRLLADKEAQEKKLALVFGDSRSYPFSELGIPDPYKKTWTLYNFSSPQGIPMNSYIQLKELLEKGVTPEFVILSLSPEAFDDNKGFILSPFLRMGCNKECLDIVWKDIPLKEKWTYFLDKLFVIRSMELNLSLFSSRLKQGKLKEYNPRYNQEFQLINLSKGEYLMYGVQANPIEKIRKDTVRIGSLYMSTYSLGESQKPYVEAFLDLTRKNNIKTLVLWPKVYGDYYKYYERFHIKEVWWEPMEILANSYGAHTLNWNKEGTCDLFNDASHQSAFCFVDQIKDIWVSYAEK
;
A
#
# COMPACT_ATOMS: atom_id res chain seq x y z
N MET A 1 -3.82 60.14 -12.22
CA MET A 1 -4.33 58.82 -12.70
C MET A 1 -5.44 58.38 -11.74
N LYS A 2 -6.70 58.22 -12.19
CA LYS A 2 -7.78 57.69 -11.34
C LYS A 2 -7.46 56.24 -11.00
N SER A 3 -7.52 55.86 -9.72
CA SER A 3 -7.29 54.47 -9.30
C SER A 3 -8.30 53.56 -10.02
N LYS A 4 -7.84 52.42 -10.51
CA LYS A 4 -8.67 51.40 -11.17
C LYS A 4 -8.87 50.24 -10.18
N PRO A 5 -9.73 50.38 -9.17
CA PRO A 5 -9.83 49.42 -8.05
C PRO A 5 -10.22 48.00 -8.51
N PHE A 6 -10.93 47.88 -9.63
CA PHE A 6 -11.28 46.58 -10.22
C PHE A 6 -10.07 45.74 -10.64
N LEU A 7 -8.90 46.36 -10.90
CA LEU A 7 -7.66 45.63 -11.19
C LEU A 7 -7.13 44.86 -9.97
N TYR A 8 -7.54 45.24 -8.76
CA TYR A 8 -7.19 44.50 -7.54
C TYR A 8 -8.16 43.35 -7.25
N TYR A 9 -9.31 43.26 -7.92
CA TYR A 9 -10.29 42.21 -7.64
C TYR A 9 -9.72 40.79 -7.81
N PRO A 10 -8.99 40.44 -8.89
CA PRO A 10 -8.37 39.12 -9.00
C PRO A 10 -7.35 38.84 -7.89
N VAL A 11 -6.61 39.87 -7.45
CA VAL A 11 -5.61 39.75 -6.38
C VAL A 11 -6.29 39.51 -5.03
N VAL A 12 -7.34 40.27 -4.72
CA VAL A 12 -8.13 40.11 -3.48
C VAL A 12 -8.83 38.76 -3.46
N LEU A 13 -9.43 38.34 -4.57
CA LEU A 13 -10.06 37.02 -4.69
C LEU A 13 -9.04 35.88 -4.52
N PHE A 14 -7.86 36.00 -5.14
CA PHE A 14 -6.77 35.05 -4.97
C PHE A 14 -6.33 34.97 -3.51
N LEU A 15 -6.09 36.12 -2.86
CA LEU A 15 -5.73 36.17 -1.44
C LEU A 15 -6.81 35.56 -0.56
N PHE A 16 -8.09 35.84 -0.84
CA PHE A 16 -9.20 35.25 -0.10
C PHE A 16 -9.22 33.72 -0.23
N ILE A 17 -9.15 33.19 -1.45
CA ILE A 17 -9.10 31.74 -1.70
C ILE A 17 -7.88 31.11 -1.02
N PHE A 18 -6.71 31.76 -1.13
CA PHE A 18 -5.48 31.31 -0.49
C PHE A 18 -5.61 31.27 1.04
N LEU A 19 -6.26 32.25 1.66
CA LEU A 19 -6.48 32.25 3.12
C LEU A 19 -7.50 31.18 3.54
N VAL A 20 -8.57 30.98 2.78
CA VAL A 20 -9.56 29.91 3.03
C VAL A 20 -8.90 28.54 2.92
N ASP A 21 -7.99 28.34 1.97
CA ASP A 21 -7.20 27.11 1.84
C ASP A 21 -6.42 26.78 3.13
N LYS A 22 -5.92 27.78 3.86
CA LYS A 22 -5.14 27.56 5.09
C LYS A 22 -5.96 27.03 6.26
N ILE A 23 -7.29 27.09 6.22
CA ILE A 23 -8.14 26.41 7.19
C ILE A 23 -7.87 24.90 7.20
N PHE A 24 -7.49 24.33 6.06
CA PHE A 24 -7.21 22.91 5.93
C PHE A 24 -5.88 22.47 6.57
N LEU A 25 -5.04 23.40 7.04
CA LEU A 25 -3.86 23.08 7.86
C LEU A 25 -4.20 22.61 9.28
N LEU A 26 -5.45 22.76 9.71
CA LEU A 26 -5.86 22.37 11.06
C LEU A 26 -5.63 20.86 11.28
N PRO A 27 -5.11 20.44 12.45
CA PRO A 27 -4.78 19.04 12.75
C PRO A 27 -5.91 18.05 12.46
N VAL A 28 -7.16 18.48 12.65
CA VAL A 28 -8.34 17.66 12.38
C VAL A 28 -8.33 17.10 10.96
N PHE A 29 -7.92 17.87 9.95
CA PHE A 29 -7.93 17.47 8.54
C PHE A 29 -6.76 16.57 8.14
N HIS A 30 -5.75 16.43 8.99
CA HIS A 30 -4.52 15.68 8.69
C HIS A 30 -4.31 14.45 9.59
N HIS A 31 -4.83 14.47 10.81
CA HIS A 31 -4.63 13.40 11.79
C HIS A 31 -5.91 12.63 12.11
N ASP A 32 -7.03 13.35 12.21
CA ASP A 32 -8.27 12.78 12.75
C ASP A 32 -9.37 12.64 11.70
N PHE A 33 -9.15 13.07 10.45
CA PHE A 33 -10.14 13.02 9.39
C PHE A 33 -9.86 11.87 8.43
N LEU A 34 -10.32 10.68 8.80
CA LEU A 34 -10.22 9.47 8.00
C LEU A 34 -11.35 9.35 6.98
N GLN A 35 -10.97 9.31 5.72
CA GLN A 35 -11.82 8.93 4.59
C GLN A 35 -11.70 7.43 4.29
N ALA A 36 -12.66 6.87 3.55
CA ALA A 36 -12.57 5.47 3.14
C ALA A 36 -11.33 5.20 2.25
N GLY A 37 -10.83 3.96 2.26
CA GLY A 37 -9.70 3.57 1.43
C GLY A 37 -8.37 4.10 1.96
N ASN A 38 -7.54 4.68 1.08
CA ASN A 38 -6.12 4.99 1.34
C ASN A 38 -5.85 5.63 2.70
N SER A 39 -6.58 6.68 3.07
CA SER A 39 -6.31 7.39 4.33
C SER A 39 -6.46 6.53 5.59
N VAL A 40 -7.43 5.60 5.64
CA VAL A 40 -7.60 4.68 6.78
C VAL A 40 -6.41 3.74 6.91
N PHE A 41 -5.99 3.11 5.80
CA PHE A 41 -4.90 2.14 5.82
C PHE A 41 -3.56 2.79 6.13
N TYR A 42 -3.21 3.90 5.47
CA TYR A 42 -1.94 4.58 5.72
C TYR A 42 -1.86 5.19 7.13
N TYR A 43 -2.96 5.71 7.67
CA TYR A 43 -3.01 6.11 9.07
C TYR A 43 -2.81 4.90 9.99
N GLN A 44 -3.49 3.78 9.69
CA GLN A 44 -3.40 2.60 10.53
C GLN A 44 -2.02 1.95 10.51
N ARG A 45 -1.26 1.96 9.41
CA ARG A 45 0.11 1.41 9.39
C ARG A 45 1.05 2.13 10.36
N LYS A 46 0.84 3.43 10.58
CA LYS A 46 1.57 4.20 11.60
C LYS A 46 1.23 3.70 13.01
N VAL A 47 -0.06 3.54 13.30
CA VAL A 47 -0.53 3.00 14.60
C VAL A 47 -0.11 1.54 14.80
N LEU A 48 -0.05 0.75 13.72
CA LEU A 48 0.32 -0.66 13.76
C LEU A 48 1.77 -0.86 14.20
N ALA A 49 2.68 0.03 13.78
CA ALA A 49 4.07 0.01 14.23
C ALA A 49 4.17 0.20 15.75
N ASP A 50 3.44 1.16 16.31
CA ASP A 50 3.41 1.40 17.75
C ASP A 50 2.76 0.24 18.51
N ARG A 51 1.71 -0.36 17.94
CA ARG A 51 1.08 -1.58 18.49
C ARG A 51 2.07 -2.75 18.53
N LEU A 52 2.81 -2.98 17.44
CA LEU A 52 3.79 -4.08 17.36
C LEU A 52 4.86 -3.95 18.45
N LEU A 53 5.37 -2.74 18.68
CA LEU A 53 6.37 -2.49 19.73
C LEU A 53 5.85 -2.77 21.14
N ALA A 54 4.55 -2.56 21.37
CA ALA A 54 3.89 -2.81 22.65
C ALA A 54 3.35 -4.26 22.80
N ASP A 55 3.38 -5.06 21.73
CA ASP A 55 2.82 -6.41 21.72
C ASP A 55 3.79 -7.44 22.33
N LYS A 56 3.48 -7.90 23.54
CA LYS A 56 4.27 -8.93 24.23
C LYS A 56 4.34 -10.25 23.46
N GLU A 57 3.27 -10.60 22.72
CA GLU A 57 3.26 -11.82 21.93
C GLU A 57 4.32 -11.76 20.82
N ALA A 58 4.49 -10.59 20.19
CA ALA A 58 5.51 -10.36 19.17
C ALA A 58 6.94 -10.32 19.72
N GLN A 59 7.12 -10.19 21.05
CA GLN A 59 8.42 -10.28 21.71
C GLN A 59 8.79 -11.72 22.10
N GLU A 60 7.79 -12.59 22.29
CA GLU A 60 7.98 -13.98 22.71
C GLU A 60 7.96 -14.97 21.52
N LYS A 61 7.19 -14.65 20.48
CA LYS A 61 7.05 -15.47 19.28
C LYS A 61 7.98 -15.01 18.16
N LYS A 62 8.25 -15.92 17.22
CA LYS A 62 8.84 -15.55 15.93
C LYS A 62 7.88 -14.59 15.20
N LEU A 63 8.41 -13.52 14.64
CA LEU A 63 7.69 -12.45 13.99
C LEU A 63 7.86 -12.52 12.48
N ALA A 64 6.73 -12.55 11.78
CA ALA A 64 6.66 -12.35 10.34
C ALA A 64 6.06 -10.98 10.01
N LEU A 65 6.64 -10.27 9.06
CA LEU A 65 6.08 -9.01 8.53
C LEU A 65 5.71 -9.14 7.06
N VAL A 66 4.59 -8.54 6.67
CA VAL A 66 4.14 -8.50 5.27
C VAL A 66 4.12 -7.07 4.76
N PHE A 67 4.75 -6.84 3.61
CA PHE A 67 4.77 -5.56 2.90
C PHE A 67 4.29 -5.75 1.46
N GLY A 68 3.76 -4.67 0.87
CA GLY A 68 3.26 -4.68 -0.49
C GLY A 68 1.97 -3.86 -0.64
N ASP A 69 1.22 -4.16 -1.68
CA ASP A 69 -0.05 -3.50 -1.97
C ASP A 69 -1.28 -4.23 -1.40
N SER A 70 -2.48 -3.77 -1.76
CA SER A 70 -3.77 -4.35 -1.33
C SER A 70 -3.98 -5.82 -1.72
N ARG A 71 -3.21 -6.38 -2.67
CA ARG A 71 -3.21 -7.83 -2.97
C ARG A 71 -2.68 -8.66 -1.81
N SER A 72 -2.02 -8.01 -0.84
CA SER A 72 -1.40 -8.66 0.30
C SER A 72 -2.24 -8.56 1.58
N TYR A 73 -3.39 -7.87 1.55
CA TYR A 73 -4.26 -7.75 2.72
C TYR A 73 -4.66 -9.06 3.38
N PRO A 74 -4.92 -10.15 2.63
CA PRO A 74 -5.38 -11.38 3.25
C PRO A 74 -4.27 -12.19 3.95
N PHE A 75 -2.98 -11.79 3.83
CA PHE A 75 -1.93 -12.42 4.62
C PHE A 75 -2.16 -12.14 6.11
N SER A 76 -2.48 -13.20 6.85
CA SER A 76 -2.93 -13.16 8.23
C SER A 76 -2.32 -14.29 9.04
N GLU A 77 -2.08 -14.02 10.32
CA GLU A 77 -1.72 -15.03 11.33
C GLU A 77 -2.74 -16.18 11.38
N LEU A 78 -4.00 -15.94 10.99
CA LEU A 78 -5.03 -16.97 10.95
C LEU A 78 -4.72 -18.11 9.97
N GLY A 79 -4.00 -17.82 8.88
CA GLY A 79 -3.64 -18.80 7.86
C GLY A 79 -2.33 -19.54 8.14
N ILE A 80 -1.59 -19.18 9.20
CA ILE A 80 -0.39 -19.93 9.60
C ILE A 80 -0.84 -21.34 10.05
N PRO A 81 -0.28 -22.42 9.45
CA PRO A 81 -0.70 -23.77 9.78
C PRO A 81 -0.20 -24.23 11.16
N ASP A 82 -0.94 -25.14 11.80
CA ASP A 82 -0.44 -25.84 12.98
C ASP A 82 0.76 -26.74 12.63
N PRO A 83 1.75 -26.91 13.53
CA PRO A 83 1.82 -26.33 14.89
C PRO A 83 2.39 -24.90 14.94
N TYR A 84 2.82 -24.33 13.82
CA TYR A 84 3.58 -23.06 13.76
C TYR A 84 2.79 -21.85 14.27
N LYS A 85 1.45 -21.88 14.21
CA LYS A 85 0.59 -20.83 14.74
C LYS A 85 0.80 -20.53 16.23
N LYS A 86 1.34 -21.50 16.99
CA LYS A 86 1.66 -21.31 18.42
C LYS A 86 2.96 -20.56 18.65
N THR A 87 3.90 -20.63 17.72
CA THR A 87 5.26 -20.08 17.87
C THR A 87 5.51 -18.87 16.98
N TRP A 88 4.60 -18.57 16.07
CA TRP A 88 4.67 -17.41 15.19
C TRP A 88 3.58 -16.40 15.46
N THR A 89 3.90 -15.15 15.15
CA THR A 89 2.94 -14.10 14.90
C THR A 89 3.21 -13.37 13.60
N LEU A 90 2.19 -12.75 13.03
CA LEU A 90 2.28 -12.04 11.76
C LEU A 90 1.62 -10.67 11.86
N TYR A 91 2.35 -9.66 11.39
CA TYR A 91 1.86 -8.29 11.22
C TYR A 91 1.90 -7.89 9.75
N ASN A 92 0.80 -7.29 9.28
CA ASN A 92 0.64 -6.95 7.87
C ASN A 92 0.66 -5.42 7.66
N PHE A 93 1.76 -4.94 7.08
CA PHE A 93 2.04 -3.54 6.76
C PHE A 93 1.74 -3.17 5.30
N SER A 94 1.12 -4.07 4.54
CA SER A 94 0.70 -3.77 3.16
C SER A 94 -0.29 -2.61 3.10
N SER A 95 -0.23 -1.78 2.06
CA SER A 95 -1.06 -0.57 1.96
C SER A 95 -1.73 -0.51 0.59
N PRO A 96 -2.86 0.17 0.41
CA PRO A 96 -3.46 0.27 -0.91
C PRO A 96 -2.50 1.01 -1.83
N GLN A 97 -2.27 0.47 -3.03
CA GLN A 97 -1.26 0.99 -3.96
C GLN A 97 0.13 1.11 -3.30
N GLY A 98 0.47 0.18 -2.39
CA GLY A 98 1.73 0.15 -1.66
C GLY A 98 2.92 -0.09 -2.58
N ILE A 99 3.70 0.94 -2.82
CA ILE A 99 4.91 0.89 -3.66
C ILE A 99 6.16 0.44 -2.87
N PRO A 100 7.23 -0.04 -3.55
CA PRO A 100 8.48 -0.42 -2.89
C PRO A 100 9.09 0.64 -1.97
N MET A 101 9.03 1.93 -2.34
CA MET A 101 9.46 3.02 -1.44
C MET A 101 8.78 2.95 -0.07
N ASN A 102 7.45 2.78 -0.03
CA ASN A 102 6.69 2.68 1.21
C ASN A 102 7.07 1.43 2.03
N SER A 103 7.32 0.31 1.35
CA SER A 103 7.71 -0.94 2.01
C SER A 103 9.09 -0.82 2.65
N TYR A 104 10.06 -0.23 1.94
CA TYR A 104 11.41 0.03 2.45
C TYR A 104 11.40 0.95 3.67
N ILE A 105 10.68 2.08 3.59
CA ILE A 105 10.62 3.04 4.69
C ILE A 105 10.01 2.41 5.94
N GLN A 106 8.90 1.69 5.80
CA GLN A 106 8.27 1.02 6.94
C GLN A 106 9.20 -0.03 7.57
N LEU A 107 9.86 -0.88 6.78
CA LEU A 107 10.80 -1.85 7.34
C LEU A 107 11.97 -1.15 8.04
N LYS A 108 12.57 -0.15 7.40
CA LYS A 108 13.68 0.63 7.97
C LYS A 108 13.31 1.23 9.32
N GLU A 109 12.18 1.91 9.42
CA GLU A 109 11.70 2.52 10.66
C GLU A 109 11.45 1.47 11.76
N LEU A 110 10.92 0.29 11.40
CA LEU A 110 10.70 -0.80 12.36
C LEU A 110 12.02 -1.36 12.90
N LEU A 111 13.01 -1.61 12.02
CA LEU A 111 14.33 -2.10 12.44
C LEU A 111 15.06 -1.07 13.32
N GLU A 112 14.97 0.23 12.98
CA GLU A 112 15.55 1.32 13.78
C GLU A 112 14.92 1.43 15.18
N LYS A 113 13.66 1.01 15.34
CA LYS A 113 12.98 0.90 16.63
C LYS A 113 13.23 -0.44 17.35
N GLY A 114 14.11 -1.29 16.82
CA GLY A 114 14.53 -2.55 17.44
C GLY A 114 13.62 -3.75 17.15
N VAL A 115 12.72 -3.66 16.17
CA VAL A 115 11.95 -4.82 15.71
C VAL A 115 12.87 -5.72 14.88
N THR A 116 12.92 -7.01 15.18
CA THR A 116 13.78 -7.97 14.48
C THR A 116 12.96 -9.17 13.99
N PRO A 117 12.31 -9.10 12.81
CA PRO A 117 11.49 -10.20 12.32
C PRO A 117 12.37 -11.33 11.78
N GLU A 118 11.94 -12.58 11.98
CA GLU A 118 12.59 -13.76 11.41
C GLU A 118 12.26 -13.94 9.93
N PHE A 119 11.08 -13.48 9.51
CA PHE A 119 10.60 -13.65 8.14
C PHE A 119 9.87 -12.42 7.62
N VAL A 120 10.10 -12.11 6.34
CA VAL A 120 9.45 -10.99 5.66
C VAL A 120 8.93 -11.43 4.31
N ILE A 121 7.67 -11.08 4.02
CA ILE A 121 7.07 -11.20 2.69
C ILE A 121 7.03 -9.81 2.06
N LEU A 122 7.73 -9.63 0.95
CA LEU A 122 7.64 -8.45 0.09
C LEU A 122 6.84 -8.80 -1.15
N SER A 123 5.56 -8.42 -1.17
CA SER A 123 4.68 -8.61 -2.32
C SER A 123 4.81 -7.43 -3.28
N LEU A 124 5.14 -7.72 -4.54
CA LEU A 124 5.41 -6.76 -5.58
C LEU A 124 4.44 -6.91 -6.75
N SER A 125 3.96 -5.78 -7.23
CA SER A 125 3.04 -5.67 -8.35
C SER A 125 3.66 -4.79 -9.44
N PRO A 126 3.58 -5.15 -10.73
CA PRO A 126 4.23 -4.39 -11.80
C PRO A 126 3.70 -2.95 -11.88
N GLU A 127 2.42 -2.73 -11.56
CA GLU A 127 1.77 -1.43 -11.56
C GLU A 127 2.47 -0.42 -10.63
N ALA A 128 3.08 -0.91 -9.54
CA ALA A 128 3.82 -0.06 -8.61
C ALA A 128 5.05 0.58 -9.24
N PHE A 129 5.59 -0.01 -10.31
CA PHE A 129 6.80 0.43 -10.99
C PHE A 129 6.53 1.35 -12.17
N ASP A 130 5.27 1.74 -12.43
CA ASP A 130 4.96 2.75 -13.45
C ASP A 130 4.84 4.13 -12.78
N ASP A 131 5.87 4.96 -13.00
CA ASP A 131 5.99 6.31 -12.43
C ASP A 131 4.86 7.25 -12.87
N ASN A 132 4.07 6.89 -13.89
CA ASN A 132 2.96 7.70 -14.39
C ASN A 132 1.63 7.43 -13.68
N LYS A 133 1.55 6.43 -12.81
CA LYS A 133 0.30 6.06 -12.10
C LYS A 133 -0.01 6.92 -10.89
N GLY A 134 0.93 7.78 -10.50
CA GLY A 134 0.73 8.75 -9.41
C GLY A 134 0.80 8.15 -8.01
N PHE A 135 1.14 6.86 -7.87
CA PHE A 135 1.23 6.16 -6.59
C PHE A 135 2.29 6.74 -5.65
N ILE A 136 3.36 7.30 -6.22
CA ILE A 136 4.41 7.99 -5.47
C ILE A 136 3.79 9.16 -4.71
N LEU A 137 3.10 10.09 -5.40
CA LEU A 137 2.49 11.22 -4.74
C LEU A 137 1.30 10.81 -3.86
N SER A 138 0.34 10.10 -4.44
CA SER A 138 -0.85 9.62 -3.74
C SER A 138 -1.02 8.13 -3.98
N PRO A 139 -0.89 7.28 -2.96
CA PRO A 139 -1.00 7.66 -1.55
C PRO A 139 0.32 7.93 -0.80
N PHE A 140 1.49 7.56 -1.33
CA PHE A 140 2.70 7.46 -0.51
C PHE A 140 3.20 8.80 0.06
N LEU A 141 3.57 9.80 -0.75
CA LEU A 141 4.12 11.07 -0.23
C LEU A 141 3.12 11.86 0.61
N ARG A 142 1.83 11.76 0.27
CA ARG A 142 0.75 12.49 0.98
C ARG A 142 0.41 11.85 2.32
N MET A 143 0.39 10.53 2.41
CA MET A 143 -0.16 9.82 3.58
C MET A 143 0.85 8.93 4.31
N GLY A 144 1.79 8.30 3.59
CA GLY A 144 2.77 7.37 4.16
C GLY A 144 4.10 8.00 4.58
N CYS A 145 4.55 9.04 3.88
CA CYS A 145 5.90 9.58 4.05
C CYS A 145 5.93 10.79 5.00
N ASN A 146 6.67 10.67 6.11
CA ASN A 146 7.00 11.78 7.01
C ASN A 146 8.20 12.59 6.46
N LYS A 147 8.70 13.57 7.23
CA LYS A 147 9.82 14.42 6.80
C LYS A 147 11.12 13.62 6.60
N GLU A 148 11.43 12.69 7.52
CA GLU A 148 12.64 11.88 7.46
C GLU A 148 12.62 10.94 6.24
N CYS A 149 11.45 10.34 5.97
CA CYS A 149 11.18 9.59 4.76
C CYS A 149 11.41 10.44 3.50
N LEU A 150 10.93 11.69 3.46
CA LEU A 150 11.11 12.58 2.30
C LEU A 150 12.59 12.81 2.01
N ASP A 151 13.40 13.05 3.03
CA ASP A 151 14.84 13.28 2.87
C ASP A 151 15.54 12.07 2.22
N ILE A 152 15.04 10.85 2.49
CA ILE A 152 15.53 9.62 1.87
C ILE A 152 15.09 9.53 0.40
N VAL A 153 13.80 9.74 0.14
CA VAL A 153 13.22 9.43 -1.18
C VAL A 153 13.33 10.55 -2.20
N TRP A 154 13.56 11.79 -1.77
CA TRP A 154 13.38 12.98 -2.61
C TRP A 154 14.20 12.95 -3.89
N LYS A 155 15.42 12.41 -3.85
CA LYS A 155 16.30 12.35 -5.03
C LYS A 155 15.66 11.54 -6.18
N ASP A 156 14.92 10.47 -5.87
CA ASP A 156 14.41 9.50 -6.85
C ASP A 156 12.98 9.82 -7.31
N ILE A 157 12.32 10.81 -6.70
CA ILE A 157 10.97 11.22 -7.10
C ILE A 157 11.02 11.96 -8.47
N PRO A 158 10.17 11.59 -9.44
CA PRO A 158 10.04 12.30 -10.71
C PRO A 158 9.71 13.79 -10.55
N LEU A 159 10.21 14.64 -11.44
CA LEU A 159 10.01 16.10 -11.37
C LEU A 159 8.52 16.50 -11.33
N LYS A 160 7.68 15.80 -12.09
CA LYS A 160 6.21 16.01 -12.10
C LYS A 160 5.61 15.81 -10.71
N GLU A 161 6.04 14.79 -9.98
CA GLU A 161 5.55 14.49 -8.64
C GLU A 161 6.10 15.49 -7.62
N LYS A 162 7.38 15.91 -7.74
CA LYS A 162 7.95 16.99 -6.92
C LYS A 162 7.18 18.30 -7.05
N TRP A 163 6.84 18.69 -8.29
CA TRP A 163 6.07 19.90 -8.56
C TRP A 163 4.66 19.80 -7.98
N THR A 164 4.00 18.66 -8.15
CA THR A 164 2.65 18.45 -7.61
C THR A 164 2.67 18.44 -6.08
N TYR A 165 3.67 17.81 -5.47
CA TYR A 165 3.88 17.84 -4.02
C TYR A 165 4.09 19.27 -3.50
N PHE A 166 4.88 20.10 -4.19
CA PHE A 166 5.04 21.51 -3.85
C PHE A 166 3.71 22.28 -3.92
N LEU A 167 2.94 22.08 -5.00
CA LEU A 167 1.61 22.70 -5.14
C LEU A 167 0.64 22.27 -4.04
N ASP A 168 0.73 21.03 -3.57
CA ASP A 168 -0.09 20.50 -2.48
C ASP A 168 0.29 21.11 -1.12
N LYS A 169 1.53 21.57 -0.94
CA LYS A 169 1.92 22.38 0.24
C LYS A 169 1.49 23.84 0.10
N LEU A 170 1.51 24.37 -1.12
CA LEU A 170 1.08 25.74 -1.38
C LEU A 170 -0.44 25.90 -1.28
N PHE A 171 -1.21 24.91 -1.74
CA PHE A 171 -2.67 24.84 -1.67
C PHE A 171 -3.08 23.51 -1.03
N VAL A 172 -3.27 23.54 0.28
CA VAL A 172 -3.45 22.38 1.16
C VAL A 172 -4.69 21.58 0.79
N ILE A 173 -5.74 22.23 0.31
CA ILE A 173 -6.96 21.55 -0.13
C ILE A 173 -6.70 20.52 -1.23
N ARG A 174 -5.66 20.72 -2.07
CA ARG A 174 -5.27 19.77 -3.13
C ARG A 174 -4.71 18.45 -2.58
N SER A 175 -4.13 18.49 -1.38
CA SER A 175 -3.60 17.32 -0.68
C SER A 175 -4.69 16.49 -0.02
N MET A 176 -5.89 17.06 0.16
CA MET A 176 -7.01 16.40 0.81
C MET A 176 -7.81 15.59 -0.21
N GLU A 177 -8.06 14.32 0.10
CA GLU A 177 -8.86 13.44 -0.76
C GLU A 177 -10.37 13.67 -0.60
N LEU A 178 -10.88 14.91 -0.53
CA LEU A 178 -12.27 15.21 -0.18
C LEU A 178 -13.30 14.44 -1.02
N ASN A 179 -13.99 13.48 -0.40
CA ASN A 179 -15.04 12.71 -1.04
C ASN A 179 -16.44 13.22 -0.64
N LEU A 180 -17.01 14.09 -1.46
CA LEU A 180 -18.35 14.67 -1.22
C LEU A 180 -19.47 13.62 -1.21
N SER A 181 -19.32 12.52 -1.97
CA SER A 181 -20.27 11.41 -1.96
C SER A 181 -20.25 10.70 -0.61
N LEU A 182 -19.05 10.40 -0.09
CA LEU A 182 -18.87 9.83 1.24
C LEU A 182 -19.39 10.76 2.34
N PHE A 183 -19.11 12.06 2.23
CA PHE A 183 -19.64 13.06 3.16
C PHE A 183 -21.17 13.05 3.18
N SER A 184 -21.81 13.12 2.00
CA SER A 184 -23.27 13.07 1.89
C SER A 184 -23.83 11.77 2.47
N SER A 185 -23.20 10.63 2.17
CA SER A 185 -23.59 9.32 2.68
C SER A 185 -23.51 9.25 4.21
N ARG A 186 -22.37 9.65 4.79
CA ARG A 186 -22.18 9.68 6.26
C ARG A 186 -23.13 10.66 6.94
N LEU A 187 -23.38 11.83 6.34
CA LEU A 187 -24.34 12.79 6.86
C LEU A 187 -25.75 12.19 6.91
N LYS A 188 -26.22 11.58 5.82
CA LYS A 188 -27.55 10.93 5.75
C LYS A 188 -27.71 9.77 6.72
N GLN A 189 -26.63 9.05 7.00
CA GLN A 189 -26.63 7.89 7.91
C GLN A 189 -26.33 8.25 9.38
N GLY A 190 -26.08 9.52 9.71
CA GLY A 190 -25.69 9.92 11.07
C GLY A 190 -24.29 9.45 11.48
N LYS A 191 -23.42 9.15 10.51
CA LYS A 191 -22.09 8.53 10.66
C LYS A 191 -20.91 9.48 10.50
N LEU A 192 -21.12 10.80 10.67
CA LEU A 192 -20.02 11.78 10.59
C LEU A 192 -18.91 11.52 11.62
N LYS A 193 -19.21 10.86 12.74
CA LYS A 193 -18.19 10.48 13.73
C LYS A 193 -17.14 9.52 13.18
N GLU A 194 -17.45 8.75 12.12
CA GLU A 194 -16.51 7.81 11.48
C GLU A 194 -15.35 8.49 10.74
N TYR A 195 -15.34 9.82 10.63
CA TYR A 195 -14.12 10.53 10.25
C TYR A 195 -13.05 10.37 11.33
N ASN A 196 -13.42 10.35 12.62
CA ASN A 196 -12.46 10.10 13.68
C ASN A 196 -12.05 8.62 13.72
N PRO A 197 -10.74 8.29 13.78
CA PRO A 197 -10.25 6.91 13.85
C PRO A 197 -10.93 6.06 14.92
N ARG A 198 -11.23 6.65 16.10
CA ARG A 198 -11.85 5.94 17.23
C ARG A 198 -13.22 5.36 16.93
N TYR A 199 -13.95 5.94 15.98
CA TYR A 199 -15.31 5.50 15.60
C TYR A 199 -15.35 4.89 14.20
N ASN A 200 -14.22 4.87 13.47
CA ASN A 200 -14.16 4.31 12.13
C ASN A 200 -14.07 2.78 12.20
N GLN A 201 -15.10 2.09 11.70
CA GLN A 201 -15.22 0.63 11.81
C GLN A 201 -14.13 -0.11 11.02
N GLU A 202 -13.76 0.41 9.84
CA GLU A 202 -12.71 -0.19 9.01
C GLU A 202 -11.36 -0.10 9.73
N PHE A 203 -11.01 1.08 10.27
CA PHE A 203 -9.82 1.28 11.10
C PHE A 203 -9.81 0.33 12.30
N GLN A 204 -10.92 0.21 13.03
CA GLN A 204 -11.02 -0.67 14.20
C GLN A 204 -10.75 -2.13 13.83
N LEU A 205 -11.31 -2.60 12.71
CA LEU A 205 -11.13 -3.98 12.25
C LEU A 205 -9.68 -4.27 11.87
N ILE A 206 -9.10 -3.49 10.95
CA ILE A 206 -7.72 -3.70 10.50
C ILE A 206 -6.73 -3.51 11.66
N ASN A 207 -7.07 -2.64 12.62
CA ASN A 207 -6.26 -2.48 13.81
C ASN A 207 -6.32 -3.74 14.65
N LEU A 208 -7.51 -4.27 14.97
CA LEU A 208 -7.70 -5.47 15.77
C LEU A 208 -6.90 -6.67 15.20
N SER A 209 -6.93 -6.84 13.88
CA SER A 209 -6.41 -7.98 13.14
C SER A 209 -4.91 -7.93 12.82
N LYS A 210 -4.11 -7.08 13.51
CA LYS A 210 -2.67 -6.90 13.23
C LYS A 210 -2.39 -6.48 11.78
N GLY A 211 -3.33 -5.77 11.16
CA GLY A 211 -3.20 -5.14 9.86
C GLY A 211 -3.72 -5.93 8.66
N GLU A 212 -4.11 -7.19 8.82
CA GLU A 212 -4.80 -7.92 7.73
C GLU A 212 -6.17 -7.31 7.45
N TYR A 213 -6.67 -7.55 6.24
CA TYR A 213 -8.04 -7.17 5.87
C TYR A 213 -8.74 -8.24 5.02
N LEU A 214 -9.03 -9.39 5.64
CA LEU A 214 -9.70 -10.56 5.06
C LEU A 214 -11.10 -10.23 4.54
N MET A 215 -11.79 -9.27 5.17
CA MET A 215 -13.08 -8.75 4.69
C MET A 215 -12.99 -8.28 3.23
N TYR A 216 -11.82 -7.85 2.79
CA TYR A 216 -11.55 -7.62 1.39
C TYR A 216 -11.39 -8.96 0.66
N GLY A 217 -12.47 -9.39 0.02
CA GLY A 217 -12.45 -10.60 -0.81
C GLY A 217 -12.87 -11.88 -0.10
N VAL A 218 -13.60 -11.80 1.02
CA VAL A 218 -14.37 -12.96 1.56
C VAL A 218 -15.40 -13.52 0.57
N GLN A 219 -15.63 -12.86 -0.57
CA GLN A 219 -16.49 -13.35 -1.63
C GLN A 219 -15.71 -13.49 -2.93
N ALA A 220 -15.86 -14.63 -3.60
CA ALA A 220 -15.50 -14.77 -5.00
C ALA A 220 -16.64 -14.14 -5.83
N ASN A 221 -16.32 -13.10 -6.59
CA ASN A 221 -17.32 -12.45 -7.44
C ASN A 221 -17.62 -13.33 -8.67
N PRO A 222 -18.83 -13.25 -9.25
CA PRO A 222 -19.14 -13.96 -10.49
C PRO A 222 -18.18 -13.55 -11.62
N ILE A 223 -17.78 -14.51 -12.46
CA ILE A 223 -16.83 -14.32 -13.57
C ILE A 223 -17.22 -13.13 -14.47
N GLU A 224 -18.52 -12.97 -14.75
CA GLU A 224 -19.01 -11.86 -15.59
C GLU A 224 -18.73 -10.48 -14.98
N LYS A 225 -18.81 -10.35 -13.65
CA LYS A 225 -18.45 -9.12 -12.94
C LYS A 225 -16.93 -8.89 -13.01
N ILE A 226 -16.13 -9.94 -12.78
CA ILE A 226 -14.67 -9.88 -12.84
C ILE A 226 -14.19 -9.46 -14.24
N ARG A 227 -14.80 -9.97 -15.31
CA ARG A 227 -14.49 -9.56 -16.69
C ARG A 227 -14.76 -8.08 -16.96
N LYS A 228 -15.89 -7.56 -16.47
CA LYS A 228 -16.18 -6.11 -16.55
C LYS A 228 -15.16 -5.29 -15.77
N ASP A 229 -14.80 -5.74 -14.57
CA ASP A 229 -13.76 -5.11 -13.77
C ASP A 229 -12.37 -5.18 -14.44
N THR A 230 -12.08 -6.24 -15.18
CA THR A 230 -10.81 -6.42 -15.92
C THR A 230 -10.60 -5.30 -16.93
N VAL A 231 -11.64 -4.89 -17.66
CA VAL A 231 -11.55 -3.76 -18.60
C VAL A 231 -11.28 -2.46 -17.87
N ARG A 232 -11.98 -2.21 -16.75
CA ARG A 232 -11.81 -1.00 -15.94
C ARG A 232 -10.41 -0.91 -15.32
N ILE A 233 -9.97 -1.97 -14.66
CA ILE A 233 -8.67 -2.04 -13.97
C ILE A 233 -7.53 -2.05 -14.99
N GLY A 234 -7.70 -2.75 -16.11
CA GLY A 234 -6.75 -2.75 -17.22
C GLY A 234 -6.58 -1.36 -17.83
N SER A 235 -7.69 -0.64 -18.05
CA SER A 235 -7.66 0.75 -18.51
C SER A 235 -6.92 1.66 -17.53
N LEU A 236 -7.21 1.53 -16.24
CA LEU A 236 -6.63 2.38 -15.20
C LEU A 236 -5.12 2.18 -15.03
N TYR A 237 -4.67 0.92 -14.94
CA TYR A 237 -3.29 0.63 -14.53
C TYR A 237 -2.40 0.13 -15.66
N MET A 238 -2.94 -0.57 -16.66
CA MET A 238 -2.09 -1.24 -17.65
C MET A 238 -2.16 -0.64 -19.05
N SER A 239 -3.21 0.08 -19.44
CA SER A 239 -3.41 0.55 -20.82
C SER A 239 -2.22 1.31 -21.44
N THR A 240 -1.48 2.05 -20.61
CA THR A 240 -0.30 2.83 -20.98
C THR A 240 0.91 2.46 -20.13
N TYR A 241 1.02 1.19 -19.72
CA TYR A 241 2.09 0.76 -18.82
C TYR A 241 3.47 1.11 -19.39
N SER A 242 4.29 1.72 -18.54
CA SER A 242 5.69 1.98 -18.82
C SER A 242 6.49 1.74 -17.55
N LEU A 243 7.53 0.90 -17.64
CA LEU A 243 8.42 0.65 -16.51
C LEU A 243 9.22 1.92 -16.20
N GLY A 244 9.05 2.41 -14.98
CA GLY A 244 9.79 3.52 -14.39
C GLY A 244 11.00 3.04 -13.57
N GLU A 245 11.87 3.99 -13.25
CA GLU A 245 13.14 3.71 -12.56
C GLU A 245 13.06 4.01 -11.07
N SER A 246 12.03 4.73 -10.61
CA SER A 246 12.00 5.26 -9.24
C SER A 246 11.92 4.17 -8.16
N GLN A 247 11.30 3.03 -8.44
CA GLN A 247 10.99 2.01 -7.42
C GLN A 247 12.06 0.93 -7.27
N LYS A 248 12.80 0.61 -8.32
CA LYS A 248 13.81 -0.46 -8.31
C LYS A 248 14.88 -0.27 -7.21
N PRO A 249 15.44 0.94 -6.98
CA PRO A 249 16.39 1.17 -5.90
C PRO A 249 15.86 0.82 -4.52
N TYR A 250 14.55 0.91 -4.31
CA TYR A 250 13.92 0.61 -3.01
C TYR A 250 13.65 -0.87 -2.80
N VAL A 251 13.48 -1.65 -3.88
CA VAL A 251 13.52 -3.11 -3.79
C VAL A 251 14.92 -3.56 -3.40
N GLU A 252 15.94 -3.04 -4.07
CA GLU A 252 17.34 -3.34 -3.75
C GLU A 252 17.71 -2.94 -2.31
N ALA A 253 17.32 -1.74 -1.87
CA ALA A 253 17.56 -1.28 -0.51
C ALA A 253 16.81 -2.10 0.54
N PHE A 254 15.59 -2.58 0.23
CA PHE A 254 14.84 -3.49 1.10
C PHE A 254 15.56 -4.82 1.25
N LEU A 255 16.00 -5.42 0.14
CA LEU A 255 16.72 -6.70 0.12
C LEU A 255 18.08 -6.61 0.80
N ASP A 256 18.80 -5.51 0.62
CA ASP A 256 20.05 -5.26 1.32
C ASP A 256 19.83 -5.14 2.83
N LEU A 257 18.77 -4.44 3.22
CA LEU A 257 18.39 -4.24 4.61
C LEU A 257 18.02 -5.58 5.28
N THR A 258 17.23 -6.43 4.64
CA THR A 258 16.89 -7.75 5.19
C THR A 258 18.12 -8.66 5.26
N ARG A 259 18.94 -8.70 4.22
CA ARG A 259 20.19 -9.48 4.20
C ARG A 259 21.14 -9.07 5.34
N LYS A 260 21.38 -7.77 5.52
CA LYS A 260 22.26 -7.24 6.58
C LYS A 260 21.79 -7.60 8.00
N ASN A 261 20.48 -7.74 8.17
CA ASN A 261 19.86 -8.10 9.46
C ASN A 261 19.55 -9.60 9.58
N ASN A 262 20.01 -10.43 8.63
CA ASN A 262 19.78 -11.88 8.59
C ASN A 262 18.28 -12.27 8.61
N ILE A 263 17.45 -11.46 7.96
CA ILE A 263 15.99 -11.67 7.89
C ILE A 263 15.67 -12.52 6.66
N LYS A 264 15.02 -13.67 6.86
CA LYS A 264 14.56 -14.48 5.73
C LYS A 264 13.53 -13.71 4.94
N THR A 265 13.71 -13.64 3.62
CA THR A 265 12.88 -12.78 2.77
C THR A 265 12.27 -13.58 1.62
N LEU A 266 10.97 -13.42 1.41
CA LEU A 266 10.25 -13.91 0.24
C LEU A 266 9.76 -12.71 -0.59
N VAL A 267 10.21 -12.62 -1.84
CA VAL A 267 9.68 -11.70 -2.83
C VAL A 267 8.59 -12.39 -3.63
N LEU A 268 7.38 -11.86 -3.58
CA LEU A 268 6.18 -12.49 -4.13
C LEU A 268 5.58 -11.66 -5.27
N TRP A 269 5.26 -12.31 -6.39
CA TRP A 269 4.35 -11.75 -7.39
C TRP A 269 2.95 -12.38 -7.23
N PRO A 270 1.96 -11.64 -6.69
CA PRO A 270 0.61 -12.17 -6.47
C PRO A 270 -0.08 -12.53 -7.80
N LYS A 271 -0.97 -13.53 -7.74
CA LYS A 271 -1.74 -13.95 -8.90
C LYS A 271 -2.83 -12.94 -9.23
N VAL A 272 -3.03 -12.72 -10.51
CA VAL A 272 -4.17 -11.94 -11.04
C VAL A 272 -5.09 -12.80 -11.90
N TYR A 273 -6.29 -12.31 -12.18
CA TYR A 273 -7.24 -13.03 -13.02
C TYR A 273 -6.68 -13.23 -14.43
N GLY A 274 -6.94 -14.39 -15.04
CA GLY A 274 -6.35 -14.75 -16.35
C GLY A 274 -6.60 -13.71 -17.44
N ASP A 275 -7.80 -13.11 -17.53
CA ASP A 275 -8.06 -12.06 -18.52
C ASP A 275 -7.32 -10.74 -18.20
N TYR A 276 -6.98 -10.49 -16.94
CA TYR A 276 -6.13 -9.36 -16.55
C TYR A 276 -4.65 -9.65 -16.84
N TYR A 277 -4.21 -10.90 -16.65
CA TYR A 277 -2.85 -11.34 -16.98
C TYR A 277 -2.51 -11.14 -18.46
N LYS A 278 -3.50 -11.14 -19.38
CA LYS A 278 -3.30 -10.78 -20.79
C LYS A 278 -2.75 -9.36 -20.99
N TYR A 279 -3.01 -8.43 -20.07
CA TYR A 279 -2.33 -7.13 -20.08
C TYR A 279 -0.84 -7.29 -19.74
N TYR A 280 -0.49 -8.16 -18.79
CA TYR A 280 0.90 -8.45 -18.47
C TYR A 280 1.64 -9.07 -19.66
N GLU A 281 1.01 -9.97 -20.39
CA GLU A 281 1.55 -10.53 -21.63
C GLU A 281 1.76 -9.45 -22.70
N ARG A 282 0.78 -8.56 -22.89
CA ARG A 282 0.87 -7.46 -23.86
C ARG A 282 2.06 -6.53 -23.61
N PHE A 283 2.43 -6.31 -22.36
CA PHE A 283 3.55 -5.44 -21.98
C PHE A 283 4.83 -6.22 -21.63
N HIS A 284 4.87 -7.53 -21.90
CA HIS A 284 6.03 -8.39 -21.60
C HIS A 284 6.51 -8.26 -20.14
N ILE A 285 5.56 -8.13 -19.20
CA ILE A 285 5.85 -7.84 -17.79
C ILE A 285 6.74 -8.90 -17.15
N LYS A 286 6.61 -10.15 -17.57
CA LYS A 286 7.46 -11.22 -17.06
C LYS A 286 8.93 -10.93 -17.39
N GLU A 287 9.22 -10.61 -18.64
CA GLU A 287 10.57 -10.41 -19.16
C GLU A 287 11.16 -9.05 -18.73
N VAL A 288 10.37 -7.97 -18.82
CA VAL A 288 10.89 -6.61 -18.58
C VAL A 288 10.91 -6.25 -17.10
N TRP A 289 10.14 -6.94 -16.25
CA TRP A 289 10.02 -6.61 -14.83
C TRP A 289 10.25 -7.80 -13.90
N TRP A 290 9.50 -8.90 -14.01
CA TRP A 290 9.60 -9.97 -13.02
C TRP A 290 10.95 -10.70 -13.03
N GLU A 291 11.44 -11.11 -14.19
CA GLU A 291 12.75 -11.78 -14.32
C GLU A 291 13.88 -10.91 -13.74
N PRO A 292 13.97 -9.59 -14.04
CA PRO A 292 14.88 -8.69 -13.35
C PRO A 292 14.70 -8.63 -11.82
N MET A 293 13.46 -8.61 -11.31
CA MET A 293 13.20 -8.61 -9.86
C MET A 293 13.63 -9.94 -9.22
N GLU A 294 13.44 -11.06 -9.92
CA GLU A 294 13.84 -12.37 -9.46
C GLU A 294 15.37 -12.50 -9.38
N ILE A 295 16.09 -12.07 -10.42
CA ILE A 295 17.56 -12.03 -10.42
C ILE A 295 18.05 -11.15 -9.26
N LEU A 296 17.45 -9.97 -9.09
CA LEU A 296 17.81 -9.06 -8.01
C LEU A 296 17.58 -9.72 -6.64
N ALA A 297 16.40 -10.25 -6.37
CA ALA A 297 16.07 -10.91 -5.10
C ALA A 297 17.03 -12.07 -4.77
N ASN A 298 17.28 -12.95 -5.75
CA ASN A 298 18.19 -14.09 -5.58
C ASN A 298 19.63 -13.64 -5.31
N SER A 299 20.09 -12.54 -5.91
CA SER A 299 21.44 -11.99 -5.66
C SER A 299 21.65 -11.50 -4.21
N TYR A 300 20.56 -11.22 -3.49
CA TYR A 300 20.57 -10.87 -2.06
C TYR A 300 20.25 -12.05 -1.14
N GLY A 301 20.07 -13.26 -1.69
CA GLY A 301 19.72 -14.46 -0.93
C GLY A 301 18.25 -14.54 -0.51
N ALA A 302 17.38 -13.70 -1.09
CA ALA A 302 15.94 -13.80 -0.89
C ALA A 302 15.34 -14.88 -1.79
N HIS A 303 14.26 -15.51 -1.33
CA HIS A 303 13.46 -16.42 -2.14
C HIS A 303 12.49 -15.64 -3.03
N THR A 304 12.10 -16.24 -4.15
CA THR A 304 11.12 -15.67 -5.08
C THR A 304 9.95 -16.62 -5.28
N LEU A 305 8.75 -16.07 -5.46
CA LEU A 305 7.56 -16.85 -5.74
C LEU A 305 6.63 -16.09 -6.68
N ASN A 306 6.36 -16.68 -7.84
CA ASN A 306 5.36 -16.20 -8.78
C ASN A 306 4.08 -17.05 -8.65
N TRP A 307 2.98 -16.42 -8.24
CA TRP A 307 1.69 -17.10 -8.14
C TRP A 307 0.88 -17.12 -9.45
N ASN A 308 1.32 -16.42 -10.49
CA ASN A 308 0.72 -16.47 -11.84
C ASN A 308 1.11 -17.75 -12.60
N LYS A 309 0.78 -18.91 -12.00
CA LYS A 309 1.03 -20.24 -12.54
C LYS A 309 -0.26 -21.07 -12.53
N GLU A 310 -0.38 -21.98 -13.49
CA GLU A 310 -1.52 -22.90 -13.59
C GLU A 310 -1.63 -23.81 -12.36
N GLY A 311 -2.81 -24.38 -12.11
CA GLY A 311 -3.04 -25.31 -11.00
C GLY A 311 -3.10 -24.66 -9.60
N THR A 312 -3.06 -23.33 -9.53
CA THR A 312 -3.24 -22.57 -8.28
C THR A 312 -4.67 -22.02 -8.17
N CYS A 313 -5.10 -21.70 -6.95
CA CYS A 313 -6.44 -21.17 -6.68
C CYS A 313 -6.84 -20.04 -7.65
N ASP A 314 -8.07 -20.11 -8.18
CA ASP A 314 -8.59 -19.21 -9.22
C ASP A 314 -9.87 -18.50 -8.79
N LEU A 315 -9.98 -18.20 -7.49
CA LEU A 315 -11.07 -17.42 -6.92
C LEU A 315 -10.64 -15.96 -6.78
N PHE A 316 -11.45 -15.04 -7.28
CA PHE A 316 -11.12 -13.62 -7.33
C PHE A 316 -12.26 -12.75 -6.79
N ASN A 317 -11.90 -11.70 -6.07
CA ASN A 317 -12.81 -10.63 -5.70
C ASN A 317 -12.93 -9.61 -6.85
N ASP A 318 -11.82 -9.30 -7.51
CA ASP A 318 -11.82 -8.51 -8.75
C ASP A 318 -10.68 -8.98 -9.66
N ALA A 319 -10.48 -8.32 -10.80
CA ALA A 319 -9.48 -8.72 -11.77
C ALA A 319 -8.04 -8.76 -11.22
N SER A 320 -7.77 -7.99 -10.17
CA SER A 320 -6.45 -7.82 -9.55
C SER A 320 -6.28 -8.47 -8.18
N HIS A 321 -7.37 -8.81 -7.47
CA HIS A 321 -7.33 -9.32 -6.10
C HIS A 321 -7.96 -10.71 -6.01
N GLN A 322 -7.16 -11.69 -5.59
CA GLN A 322 -7.66 -13.02 -5.24
C GLN A 322 -8.63 -12.95 -4.05
N SER A 323 -9.55 -13.90 -4.00
CA SER A 323 -10.41 -14.09 -2.82
C SER A 323 -9.58 -14.56 -1.63
N ALA A 324 -9.98 -14.16 -0.42
CA ALA A 324 -9.37 -14.57 0.83
C ALA A 324 -9.30 -16.10 0.99
N PHE A 325 -10.22 -16.85 0.35
CA PHE A 325 -10.18 -18.33 0.35
C PHE A 325 -8.92 -18.91 -0.28
N CYS A 326 -8.30 -18.23 -1.26
CA CYS A 326 -7.06 -18.69 -1.87
C CYS A 326 -5.86 -18.60 -0.91
N PHE A 327 -5.92 -17.71 0.08
CA PHE A 327 -4.77 -17.40 0.92
C PHE A 327 -4.51 -18.46 1.99
N VAL A 328 -5.49 -19.26 2.36
CA VAL A 328 -5.30 -20.33 3.35
C VAL A 328 -4.23 -21.32 2.86
N ASP A 329 -4.37 -21.81 1.63
CA ASP A 329 -3.40 -22.75 1.04
C ASP A 329 -2.07 -22.07 0.69
N GLN A 330 -2.13 -20.82 0.22
CA GLN A 330 -0.90 -20.06 -0.11
C GLN A 330 -0.05 -19.78 1.13
N ILE A 331 -0.65 -19.38 2.25
CA ILE A 331 0.08 -19.14 3.50
C ILE A 331 0.66 -20.45 4.02
N LYS A 332 -0.10 -21.55 3.95
CA LYS A 332 0.41 -22.87 4.32
C LYS A 332 1.65 -23.26 3.52
N ASP A 333 1.60 -23.11 2.19
CA ASP A 333 2.77 -23.37 1.34
C ASP A 333 3.93 -22.43 1.69
N ILE A 334 3.65 -21.13 1.85
CA ILE A 334 4.68 -20.15 2.17
C ILE A 334 5.40 -20.50 3.49
N TRP A 335 4.65 -20.91 4.51
CA TRP A 335 5.22 -21.21 5.82
C TRP A 335 6.14 -22.43 5.79
N VAL A 336 5.65 -23.52 5.18
CA VAL A 336 6.37 -24.80 5.09
C VAL A 336 7.57 -24.68 4.16
N SER A 337 7.44 -23.91 3.09
CA SER A 337 8.46 -23.84 2.03
C SER A 337 9.54 -22.79 2.28
N TYR A 338 9.25 -21.71 3.03
CA TYR A 338 10.17 -20.56 3.16
C TYR A 338 10.36 -20.03 4.58
N ALA A 339 9.31 -19.96 5.42
CA ALA A 339 9.46 -19.37 6.75
C ALA A 339 10.27 -20.29 7.71
N GLU A 340 9.99 -21.59 7.67
CA GLU A 340 10.56 -22.57 8.61
C GLU A 340 11.83 -23.29 8.12
N LYS A 341 12.15 -23.20 6.82
CA LYS A 341 13.45 -23.62 6.28
C LYS A 341 14.45 -22.50 6.51
#